data_AF-A0A7X6ZFS2-F1
#
_entry.id   AF-A0A7X6ZFS2-F1
#
_cell.length_a   1.000
_cell.length_b   1.000
_cell.length_c   1.000
_cell.angle_alpha   90.00
_cell.angle_beta   90.00
_cell.angle_gamma   90.00
#
_symmetry.space_group_name_H-M   'P 1'
#
loop_
_entity.id
_entity.type
_entity.pdbx_description
1 polymer ?
#
loop_
_entity_poly.entity_id
_entity_poly.type
_entity_poly.pdbx_seq_one_letter_code
_entity_poly.pdbx_strand_id
1 'polypeptide(L)'
;ITSLNDLEAVDYTFDEILVSGAARLLVGEDDTLTLNENGHLTIEEHDLASVTVAENGVFNNAGTIELPGIENTLNIDGELNNFPGSLVRYTGIFNSDQNGYVLNDFDYYNMAINAPGNIFFWNAGKIYNINGQLEITGEPDNLITLRSTEDGTPWNLLLTDEPGYAEYVDVMDSHAHMGKGVRVGPLTDKAWELSINSGNNINWIFGVSQGTIFVFY
;
A
#
# COMPACT_ATOMS: atom_id res chain seq x y z
N ILE A 1 21.77 8.53 13.19
CA ILE A 1 20.41 9.09 13.09
C ILE A 1 20.55 10.61 13.06
N THR A 2 20.64 11.19 11.87
CA THR A 2 20.66 12.64 11.65
C THR A 2 19.20 13.08 11.57
N SER A 3 18.72 13.90 12.50
CA SER A 3 17.41 14.55 12.33
C SER A 3 17.54 15.60 11.22
N LEU A 4 17.10 15.25 10.02
CA LEU A 4 17.08 16.12 8.84
C LEU A 4 15.84 17.01 8.92
N ASN A 5 15.89 18.03 9.77
CA ASN A 5 14.74 18.93 9.96
C ASN A 5 14.66 20.01 8.87
N ASP A 6 15.74 20.28 8.13
CA ASP A 6 15.75 21.17 6.96
C ASP A 6 16.88 20.71 6.02
N LEU A 7 16.50 20.18 4.85
CA LEU A 7 17.41 19.78 3.77
C LEU A 7 17.53 20.98 2.81
N GLU A 8 18.54 21.84 2.98
CA GLU A 8 18.75 23.05 2.13
C GLU A 8 19.54 22.76 0.83
N ALA A 9 19.60 21.50 0.36
CA ALA A 9 20.30 21.13 -0.87
C ALA A 9 19.38 20.44 -1.88
N VAL A 10 19.69 20.66 -3.16
CA VAL A 10 18.82 20.32 -4.30
C VAL A 10 18.58 18.82 -4.47
N ASP A 11 19.54 17.97 -4.09
CA ASP A 11 19.44 16.51 -4.27
C ASP A 11 20.07 15.75 -3.09
N TYR A 12 19.32 14.81 -2.51
CA TYR A 12 19.84 13.88 -1.51
C TYR A 12 19.53 12.43 -1.85
N THR A 13 20.46 11.54 -1.50
CA THR A 13 20.33 10.10 -1.73
C THR A 13 20.65 9.33 -0.46
N PHE A 14 19.81 8.35 -0.11
CA PHE A 14 19.94 7.58 1.12
C PHE A 14 19.73 6.08 0.89
N ASP A 15 20.43 5.29 1.68
CA ASP A 15 20.19 3.84 1.82
C ASP A 15 19.24 3.54 2.99
N GLU A 16 19.19 4.39 4.02
CA GLU A 16 18.31 4.16 5.16
C GLU A 16 17.87 5.47 5.79
N ILE A 17 16.55 5.62 5.99
CA ILE A 17 15.94 6.72 6.73
C ILE A 17 14.93 6.12 7.71
N LEU A 18 15.08 6.49 8.98
CA LEU A 18 14.11 6.20 10.03
C LEU A 18 13.46 7.51 10.48
N VAL A 19 12.13 7.60 10.36
CA VAL A 19 11.35 8.73 10.87
C VAL A 19 10.49 8.24 12.03
N SER A 20 10.76 8.76 13.23
CA SER A 20 10.06 8.39 14.48
C SER A 20 9.91 9.58 15.41
N GLY A 21 9.14 9.44 16.48
CA GLY A 21 8.78 10.55 17.36
C GLY A 21 7.90 11.59 16.64
N ALA A 22 7.92 12.83 17.14
CA ALA A 22 7.31 13.96 16.42
C ALA A 22 8.13 14.46 15.22
N ALA A 23 9.09 13.66 14.69
CA ALA A 23 9.95 14.08 13.60
C ALA A 23 9.18 14.18 12.28
N ARG A 24 9.62 15.09 11.40
CA ARG A 24 9.06 15.25 10.07
C ARG A 24 10.19 15.27 9.07
N LEU A 25 10.08 14.48 8.02
CA LEU A 25 10.94 14.60 6.85
C LEU A 25 10.19 15.46 5.83
N LEU A 26 10.75 16.61 5.50
CA LEU A 26 10.22 17.48 4.46
C LEU A 26 11.14 17.42 3.24
N VAL A 27 10.57 17.07 2.09
CA VAL A 27 11.15 17.35 0.78
C VAL A 27 10.56 18.68 0.34
N GLY A 28 11.38 19.73 0.35
CA GLY A 28 10.95 21.09 0.05
C GLY A 28 10.56 21.27 -1.41
N GLU A 29 10.05 22.46 -1.72
CA GLU A 29 9.79 22.86 -3.11
C GLU A 29 11.10 22.82 -3.90
N ASP A 30 11.06 22.23 -5.09
CA ASP A 30 12.22 22.05 -5.98
C ASP A 30 13.36 21.18 -5.43
N ASP A 31 13.17 20.50 -4.29
CA ASP A 31 14.12 19.53 -3.76
C ASP A 31 13.81 18.12 -4.26
N THR A 32 14.86 17.32 -4.41
CA THR A 32 14.73 15.89 -4.73
C THR A 32 15.29 15.02 -3.60
N LEU A 33 14.46 14.11 -3.12
CA LEU A 33 14.84 13.02 -2.25
C LEU A 33 14.86 11.70 -3.05
N THR A 34 15.94 10.94 -2.98
CA THR A 34 16.04 9.63 -3.61
C THR A 34 16.33 8.53 -2.58
N LEU A 35 15.50 7.49 -2.57
CA LEU A 35 15.74 6.24 -1.86
C LEU A 35 16.31 5.21 -2.85
N ASN A 36 17.48 4.65 -2.55
CA ASN A 36 18.17 3.69 -3.42
C ASN A 36 17.44 2.34 -3.55
N GLU A 37 17.84 1.51 -4.52
CA GLU A 37 17.20 0.21 -4.82
C GLU A 37 17.14 -0.76 -3.62
N ASN A 38 18.17 -0.73 -2.77
CA ASN A 38 18.20 -1.52 -1.54
C ASN A 38 17.88 -0.67 -0.29
N GLY A 39 17.42 0.56 -0.53
CA GLY A 39 17.19 1.53 0.51
C GLY A 39 15.89 1.27 1.25
N HIS A 40 15.86 1.62 2.53
CA HIS A 40 14.68 1.52 3.38
C HIS A 40 14.30 2.87 3.97
N LEU A 41 13.05 3.28 3.78
CA LEU A 41 12.41 4.35 4.54
C LEU A 41 11.37 3.72 5.45
N THR A 42 11.60 3.81 6.76
CA THR A 42 10.68 3.29 7.78
C THR A 42 10.10 4.45 8.58
N ILE A 43 8.77 4.48 8.71
CA ILE A 43 8.05 5.42 9.58
C ILE A 43 7.50 4.61 10.76
N GLU A 44 7.96 4.92 11.98
CA GLU A 44 7.63 4.12 13.16
C GLU A 44 6.23 4.38 13.73
N GLU A 45 5.75 3.40 14.48
CA GLU A 45 4.35 3.02 14.63
C GLU A 45 3.52 3.85 15.64
N HIS A 46 4.12 4.81 16.34
CA HIS A 46 3.48 5.44 17.51
C HIS A 46 3.40 6.96 17.49
N ASP A 47 3.58 7.55 16.33
CA ASP A 47 4.10 8.88 16.28
C ASP A 47 3.41 9.76 15.24
N LEU A 48 3.37 11.07 15.50
CA LEU A 48 2.98 12.11 14.52
C LEU A 48 4.02 12.25 13.38
N ALA A 49 4.85 11.21 13.20
CA ALA A 49 5.87 11.13 12.20
C ALA A 49 5.23 11.19 10.82
N SER A 50 5.79 12.06 9.98
CA SER A 50 5.31 12.25 8.62
C SER A 50 6.47 12.53 7.68
N VAL A 51 6.33 12.03 6.47
CA VAL A 51 7.09 12.46 5.32
C VAL A 51 6.15 13.36 4.51
N THR A 52 6.59 14.57 4.21
CA THR A 52 5.86 15.51 3.35
C THR A 52 6.70 15.83 2.15
N VAL A 53 6.13 15.68 0.96
CA VAL A 53 6.71 16.16 -0.30
C VAL A 53 5.89 17.37 -0.71
N ALA A 54 6.47 18.56 -0.61
CA ALA A 54 5.80 19.81 -0.95
C ALA A 54 5.53 19.91 -2.46
N GLU A 55 4.72 20.88 -2.87
CA GLU A 55 4.49 21.18 -4.29
C GLU A 55 5.83 21.35 -5.03
N ASN A 56 5.98 20.74 -6.21
CA ASN A 56 7.23 20.67 -6.99
C ASN A 56 8.41 19.92 -6.35
N GLY A 57 8.30 19.47 -5.09
CA GLY A 57 9.24 18.51 -4.52
C GLY A 57 9.10 17.14 -5.17
N VAL A 58 10.20 16.39 -5.25
CA VAL A 58 10.23 15.06 -5.88
C VAL A 58 10.78 14.03 -4.91
N PHE A 59 10.02 12.97 -4.66
CA PHE A 59 10.53 11.78 -3.99
C PHE A 59 10.63 10.61 -4.97
N ASN A 60 11.86 10.26 -5.32
CA ASN A 60 12.19 9.07 -6.10
C ASN A 60 12.38 7.85 -5.19
N ASN A 61 11.48 6.89 -5.30
CA ASN A 61 11.54 5.63 -4.59
C ASN A 61 12.04 4.51 -5.51
N ALA A 62 13.27 4.05 -5.31
CA ALA A 62 13.76 2.80 -5.91
C ALA A 62 13.75 1.62 -4.92
N GLY A 63 13.57 1.89 -3.62
CA GLY A 63 13.70 0.92 -2.53
C GLY A 63 12.38 0.51 -1.90
N THR A 64 12.39 0.34 -0.57
CA THR A 64 11.20 -0.01 0.22
C THR A 64 10.79 1.14 1.13
N ILE A 65 9.53 1.56 1.02
CA ILE A 65 8.86 2.45 1.98
C ILE A 65 7.95 1.60 2.87
N GLU A 66 8.19 1.61 4.18
CA GLU A 66 7.34 0.93 5.17
C GLU A 66 6.49 1.94 5.93
N LEU A 67 5.17 1.79 5.80
CA LEU A 67 4.16 2.67 6.37
C LEU A 67 3.34 1.91 7.44
N PRO A 68 3.14 2.48 8.63
CA PRO A 68 2.35 1.86 9.68
C PRO A 68 0.84 2.06 9.49
N GLY A 69 0.40 2.60 8.35
CA GLY A 69 -1.02 2.76 7.99
C GLY A 69 -1.74 3.98 8.58
N ILE A 70 -1.18 4.71 9.54
CA ILE A 70 -1.87 5.86 10.17
C ILE A 70 -1.95 7.10 9.24
N GLU A 71 -3.07 7.84 9.34
CA GLU A 71 -3.67 8.77 8.37
C GLU A 71 -2.80 9.93 7.83
N ASN A 72 -1.57 10.16 8.29
CA ASN A 72 -0.74 11.29 7.84
C ASN A 72 0.76 10.98 7.69
N THR A 73 1.13 9.71 7.56
CA THR A 73 2.55 9.31 7.52
C THR A 73 3.26 9.69 6.23
N LEU A 74 2.54 9.77 5.11
CA LEU A 74 3.08 10.19 3.83
C LEU A 74 2.10 11.16 3.17
N ASN A 75 2.45 12.44 3.13
CA ASN A 75 1.70 13.50 2.44
C ASN A 75 2.46 13.92 1.18
N ILE A 76 1.85 13.75 0.01
CA ILE A 76 2.47 14.04 -1.29
C ILE A 76 1.67 15.14 -1.98
N ASP A 77 2.11 16.38 -1.84
CA ASP A 77 1.62 17.52 -2.62
C ASP A 77 2.44 17.72 -3.91
N GLY A 78 3.68 17.21 -3.94
CA GLY A 78 4.55 17.15 -5.11
C GLY A 78 4.46 15.83 -5.90
N GLU A 79 5.60 15.28 -6.30
CA GLU A 79 5.70 14.03 -7.07
C GLU A 79 6.30 12.88 -6.24
N LEU A 80 5.68 11.71 -6.31
CA LEU A 80 6.23 10.45 -5.80
C LEU A 80 6.46 9.50 -6.98
N ASN A 81 7.73 9.25 -7.30
CA ASN A 81 8.14 8.38 -8.40
C ASN A 81 8.50 6.99 -7.87
N ASN A 82 7.59 6.02 -8.01
CA ASN A 82 7.86 4.63 -7.69
C ASN A 82 8.49 3.91 -8.88
N PHE A 83 9.81 3.70 -8.83
CA PHE A 83 10.57 3.07 -9.92
C PHE A 83 10.41 1.54 -9.96
N PRO A 84 10.78 0.89 -11.09
CA PRO A 84 10.77 -0.55 -11.17
C PRO A 84 11.53 -1.23 -10.04
N GLY A 85 10.87 -2.18 -9.39
CA GLY A 85 11.41 -2.91 -8.24
C GLY A 85 11.06 -2.30 -6.88
N SER A 86 10.67 -1.02 -6.83
CA SER A 86 10.30 -0.36 -5.57
C SER A 86 9.08 -1.01 -4.92
N LEU A 87 8.99 -0.90 -3.60
CA LEU A 87 7.93 -1.45 -2.79
C LEU A 87 7.39 -0.40 -1.81
N VAL A 88 6.07 -0.28 -1.73
CA VAL A 88 5.40 0.33 -0.59
C VAL A 88 4.72 -0.76 0.22
N ARG A 89 5.10 -0.91 1.49
CA ARG A 89 4.57 -1.92 2.40
C ARG A 89 3.81 -1.25 3.54
N TYR A 90 2.56 -1.63 3.71
CA TYR A 90 1.76 -1.29 4.87
C TYR A 90 1.88 -2.39 5.92
N THR A 91 2.42 -2.05 7.09
CA THR A 91 2.65 -3.03 8.18
C THR A 91 1.62 -2.93 9.29
N GLY A 92 0.91 -1.79 9.39
CA GLY A 92 -0.22 -1.54 10.29
C GLY A 92 -0.21 -2.26 11.64
N ILE A 93 0.06 -1.56 12.74
CA ILE A 93 -0.28 -2.13 14.06
C ILE A 93 -1.78 -2.05 14.26
N PHE A 94 -2.43 -3.17 14.59
CA PHE A 94 -3.80 -3.14 15.11
C PHE A 94 -3.93 -2.23 16.34
N ASN A 95 -4.50 -1.05 16.13
CA ASN A 95 -4.90 -0.15 17.19
C ASN A 95 -6.43 -0.20 17.33
N SER A 96 -6.91 -0.80 18.42
CA SER A 96 -8.34 -0.94 18.70
C SER A 96 -9.11 0.38 18.77
N ASP A 97 -8.41 1.50 18.93
CA ASP A 97 -9.00 2.84 19.01
C ASP A 97 -9.12 3.52 17.63
N GLN A 98 -8.52 2.94 16.58
CA GLN A 98 -8.60 3.43 15.21
C GLN A 98 -9.65 2.66 14.41
N ASN A 99 -10.52 3.38 13.70
CA ASN A 99 -11.60 2.78 12.91
C ASN A 99 -11.13 2.25 11.54
N GLY A 100 -9.82 2.20 11.29
CA GLY A 100 -9.22 1.79 10.03
C GLY A 100 -8.28 2.85 9.45
N TYR A 101 -7.68 2.52 8.31
CA TYR A 101 -6.65 3.31 7.66
C TYR A 101 -7.07 3.66 6.25
N VAL A 102 -7.17 4.95 5.93
CA VAL A 102 -7.41 5.37 4.55
C VAL A 102 -6.09 5.30 3.79
N LEU A 103 -6.07 4.50 2.73
CA LEU A 103 -4.91 4.39 1.85
C LEU A 103 -4.83 5.59 0.93
N ASN A 104 -3.65 6.19 0.89
CA ASN A 104 -3.34 7.25 -0.05
C ASN A 104 -3.45 6.77 -1.51
N ASP A 105 -3.94 7.66 -2.36
CA ASP A 105 -4.20 7.42 -3.79
C ASP A 105 -2.99 7.83 -4.62
N PHE A 106 -1.96 6.98 -4.66
CA PHE A 106 -0.79 7.15 -5.56
C PHE A 106 -0.54 5.89 -6.39
N ASP A 107 0.26 6.03 -7.45
CA ASP A 107 0.68 4.93 -8.31
C ASP A 107 1.78 4.11 -7.65
N TYR A 108 1.62 2.79 -7.59
CA TYR A 108 2.59 1.87 -7.00
C TYR A 108 3.34 1.11 -8.09
N TYR A 109 4.62 0.79 -7.84
CA TYR A 109 5.25 -0.31 -8.56
C TYR A 109 4.86 -1.64 -7.89
N ASN A 110 5.44 -1.98 -6.74
CA ASN A 110 4.94 -3.07 -5.90
C ASN A 110 4.22 -2.51 -4.67
N MET A 111 3.19 -3.22 -4.22
CA MET A 111 2.45 -2.90 -3.01
C MET A 111 2.26 -4.15 -2.15
N ALA A 112 2.52 -4.02 -0.85
CA ALA A 112 2.24 -5.06 0.13
C ALA A 112 1.39 -4.52 1.29
N ILE A 113 0.41 -5.29 1.77
CA ILE A 113 -0.29 -5.03 3.03
C ILE A 113 -0.14 -6.26 3.93
N ASN A 114 0.69 -6.12 4.96
CA ASN A 114 1.04 -7.18 5.91
C ASN A 114 0.68 -6.73 7.32
N ALA A 115 -0.61 -6.54 7.55
CA ALA A 115 -1.14 -5.86 8.73
C ALA A 115 -2.40 -6.56 9.28
N PRO A 116 -2.29 -7.82 9.77
CA PRO A 116 -3.43 -8.64 10.19
C PRO A 116 -4.36 -7.94 11.18
N GLY A 117 -5.68 -8.11 10.99
CA GLY A 117 -6.72 -7.53 11.86
C GLY A 117 -7.10 -6.08 11.56
N ASN A 118 -6.33 -5.38 10.74
CA ASN A 118 -6.62 -4.00 10.42
C ASN A 118 -7.70 -3.86 9.35
N ILE A 119 -8.31 -2.68 9.36
CA ILE A 119 -9.23 -2.23 8.31
C ILE A 119 -8.48 -1.20 7.45
N PHE A 120 -8.44 -1.42 6.14
CA PHE A 120 -7.96 -0.46 5.16
C PHE A 120 -9.10 0.00 4.27
N PHE A 121 -9.30 1.31 4.24
CA PHE A 121 -10.23 1.99 3.36
C PHE A 121 -9.51 2.46 2.10
N TRP A 122 -10.13 2.19 0.97
CA TRP A 122 -9.72 2.68 -0.34
C TRP A 122 -10.74 3.72 -0.78
N ASN A 123 -10.27 4.82 -1.34
CA ASN A 123 -11.14 5.92 -1.74
C ASN A 123 -12.14 5.44 -2.81
N ALA A 124 -13.42 5.66 -2.55
CA ALA A 124 -14.51 5.24 -3.41
C ALA A 124 -14.36 5.78 -4.84
N GLY A 125 -14.53 4.91 -5.84
CA GLY A 125 -14.45 5.26 -7.25
C GLY A 125 -13.04 5.55 -7.76
N LYS A 126 -12.00 5.55 -6.91
CA LYS A 126 -10.61 5.75 -7.34
C LYS A 126 -10.03 4.51 -8.02
N ILE A 127 -8.98 4.73 -8.80
CA ILE A 127 -8.22 3.70 -9.49
C ILE A 127 -6.83 3.72 -8.90
N TYR A 128 -6.44 2.60 -8.29
CA TYR A 128 -5.12 2.40 -7.76
C TYR A 128 -4.32 1.58 -8.77
N ASN A 129 -3.31 2.21 -9.37
CA ASN A 129 -2.45 1.59 -10.36
C ASN A 129 -1.30 0.87 -9.64
N ILE A 130 -1.13 -0.41 -9.92
CA ILE A 130 -0.05 -1.22 -9.39
C ILE A 130 0.59 -1.94 -10.56
N ASN A 131 1.79 -1.51 -10.94
CA ASN A 131 2.43 -2.02 -12.14
C ASN A 131 2.96 -3.44 -11.91
N GLY A 132 3.68 -3.65 -10.80
CA GLY A 132 4.24 -4.92 -10.39
C GLY A 132 3.30 -5.74 -9.49
N GLN A 133 3.83 -6.27 -8.40
CA GLN A 133 3.12 -7.20 -7.52
C GLN A 133 2.24 -6.46 -6.51
N LEU A 134 0.99 -6.90 -6.38
CA LEU A 134 0.13 -6.65 -5.21
C LEU A 134 0.12 -7.91 -4.33
N GLU A 135 0.48 -7.76 -3.06
CA GLU A 135 0.40 -8.82 -2.04
C GLU A 135 -0.33 -8.33 -0.79
N ILE A 136 -1.34 -9.07 -0.33
CA ILE A 136 -2.08 -8.75 0.89
C ILE A 136 -2.11 -10.00 1.77
N THR A 137 -1.54 -9.93 2.96
CA THR A 137 -1.34 -11.12 3.80
C THR A 137 -1.82 -10.83 5.23
N GLY A 138 -3.00 -11.34 5.56
CA GLY A 138 -3.53 -11.40 6.93
C GLY A 138 -3.15 -12.69 7.66
N GLU A 139 -3.92 -13.03 8.69
CA GLU A 139 -3.76 -14.28 9.46
C GLU A 139 -5.10 -15.03 9.61
N PRO A 140 -5.09 -16.37 9.79
CA PRO A 140 -6.30 -17.20 9.90
C PRO A 140 -7.38 -16.69 10.85
N ASP A 141 -6.98 -16.15 12.00
CA ASP A 141 -7.88 -15.65 13.04
C ASP A 141 -7.93 -14.12 13.10
N ASN A 142 -7.26 -13.44 12.16
CA ASN A 142 -7.09 -11.99 12.17
C ASN A 142 -7.05 -11.45 10.73
N LEU A 143 -8.21 -11.48 10.08
CA LEU A 143 -8.34 -11.08 8.68
C LEU A 143 -8.01 -9.60 8.48
N ILE A 144 -7.39 -9.27 7.33
CA ILE A 144 -7.30 -7.87 6.89
C ILE A 144 -8.62 -7.50 6.23
N THR A 145 -9.26 -6.45 6.72
CA THR A 145 -10.52 -5.95 6.16
C THR A 145 -10.23 -4.86 5.12
N LEU A 146 -10.67 -5.06 3.89
CA LEU A 146 -10.55 -4.10 2.78
C LEU A 146 -11.94 -3.56 2.45
N ARG A 147 -12.11 -2.23 2.49
CA ARG A 147 -13.39 -1.54 2.27
C ARG A 147 -13.23 -0.33 1.35
N SER A 148 -14.31 0.05 0.70
CA SER A 148 -14.44 1.40 0.13
C SER A 148 -14.73 2.43 1.23
N THR A 149 -14.34 3.68 1.03
CA THR A 149 -14.76 4.79 1.89
C THR A 149 -16.26 5.11 1.76
N GLU A 150 -16.93 4.64 0.70
CA GLU A 150 -18.37 4.81 0.49
C GLU A 150 -19.03 3.47 0.12
N ASP A 151 -19.95 3.01 0.96
CA ASP A 151 -20.67 1.74 0.77
C ASP A 151 -21.35 1.66 -0.60
N GLY A 152 -21.14 0.55 -1.31
CA GLY A 152 -21.74 0.30 -2.62
C GLY A 152 -21.05 1.00 -3.79
N THR A 153 -20.10 1.91 -3.53
CA THR A 153 -19.25 2.52 -4.55
C THR A 153 -17.89 1.83 -4.54
N PRO A 154 -17.53 1.07 -5.58
CA PRO A 154 -16.30 0.28 -5.55
C PRO A 154 -15.05 1.13 -5.70
N TRP A 155 -13.96 0.73 -5.03
CA TRP A 155 -12.60 1.13 -5.39
C TRP A 155 -12.07 0.20 -6.49
N ASN A 156 -11.18 0.70 -7.33
CA ASN A 156 -10.73 -0.02 -8.52
C ASN A 156 -9.23 -0.31 -8.48
N LEU A 157 -8.86 -1.49 -8.96
CA LEU A 157 -7.46 -1.89 -9.16
C LEU A 157 -7.17 -2.00 -10.65
N LEU A 158 -6.07 -1.35 -11.07
CA LEU A 158 -5.42 -1.60 -12.35
C LEU A 158 -4.09 -2.31 -12.08
N LEU A 159 -4.10 -3.63 -12.24
CA LEU A 159 -2.89 -4.47 -12.13
C LEU A 159 -2.37 -4.75 -13.54
N THR A 160 -1.20 -4.21 -13.92
CA THR A 160 -0.76 -4.26 -15.33
C THR A 160 0.10 -5.48 -15.65
N ASP A 161 1.13 -5.76 -14.85
CA ASP A 161 2.17 -6.72 -15.23
C ASP A 161 1.89 -8.10 -14.60
N GLU A 162 1.46 -8.14 -13.34
CA GLU A 162 1.22 -9.38 -12.57
C GLU A 162 -0.18 -9.41 -11.95
N PRO A 163 -0.79 -10.59 -11.73
CA PRO A 163 -2.00 -10.70 -10.93
C PRO A 163 -1.72 -10.37 -9.45
N GLY A 164 -2.73 -9.88 -8.76
CA GLY A 164 -2.65 -9.64 -7.32
C GLY A 164 -2.87 -10.91 -6.51
N TYR A 165 -2.30 -10.95 -5.31
CA TYR A 165 -2.44 -12.05 -4.38
C TYR A 165 -2.93 -11.53 -3.02
N ALA A 166 -3.91 -12.23 -2.45
CA ALA A 166 -4.45 -11.88 -1.14
C ALA A 166 -4.71 -13.13 -0.30
N GLU A 167 -4.46 -13.07 1.00
CA GLU A 167 -4.69 -14.16 1.94
C GLU A 167 -5.28 -13.66 3.23
N TYR A 168 -6.22 -14.42 3.79
CA TYR A 168 -6.87 -14.09 5.05
C TYR A 168 -7.42 -12.65 5.02
N VAL A 169 -8.23 -12.37 4.01
CA VAL A 169 -8.82 -11.04 3.77
C VAL A 169 -10.34 -11.09 3.87
N ASP A 170 -10.93 -10.00 4.32
CA ASP A 170 -12.34 -9.71 4.15
C ASP A 170 -12.47 -8.51 3.20
N VAL A 171 -13.04 -8.71 2.01
CA VAL A 171 -13.09 -7.68 0.96
C VAL A 171 -14.52 -7.31 0.62
N MET A 172 -14.79 -6.01 0.48
CA MET A 172 -16.06 -5.46 0.01
C MET A 172 -15.83 -4.27 -0.91
N ASP A 173 -16.72 -4.10 -1.89
CA ASP A 173 -16.74 -2.96 -2.81
C ASP A 173 -15.41 -2.78 -3.56
N SER A 174 -14.84 -3.86 -4.11
CA SER A 174 -13.55 -3.83 -4.83
C SER A 174 -13.60 -4.39 -6.25
N HIS A 175 -13.11 -3.61 -7.21
CA HIS A 175 -13.19 -3.91 -8.64
C HIS A 175 -11.78 -4.02 -9.27
N ALA A 176 -11.28 -5.24 -9.42
CA ALA A 176 -9.99 -5.51 -10.07
C ALA A 176 -10.11 -5.80 -11.59
N HIS A 177 -11.11 -5.25 -12.26
CA HIS A 177 -11.43 -5.60 -13.66
C HIS A 177 -10.66 -4.77 -14.70
N MET A 178 -9.91 -3.74 -14.27
CA MET A 178 -9.22 -2.84 -15.20
C MET A 178 -7.88 -3.41 -15.70
N GLY A 179 -7.39 -4.51 -15.10
CA GLY A 179 -6.21 -5.24 -15.54
C GLY A 179 -6.27 -6.71 -15.13
N LYS A 180 -5.17 -7.22 -14.56
CA LYS A 180 -5.13 -8.56 -13.96
C LYS A 180 -6.00 -8.61 -12.70
N GLY A 181 -6.58 -9.78 -12.42
CA GLY A 181 -7.43 -9.98 -11.24
C GLY A 181 -6.63 -10.26 -9.97
N VAL A 182 -7.34 -10.34 -8.84
CA VAL A 182 -6.75 -10.74 -7.56
C VAL A 182 -7.14 -12.18 -7.24
N ARG A 183 -6.16 -13.01 -6.90
CA ARG A 183 -6.35 -14.40 -6.44
C ARG A 183 -6.28 -14.46 -4.92
N VAL A 184 -7.31 -15.03 -4.31
CA VAL A 184 -7.43 -15.14 -2.86
C VAL A 184 -7.08 -16.57 -2.39
N GLY A 185 -6.14 -16.66 -1.46
CA GLY A 185 -5.60 -17.87 -0.85
C GLY A 185 -4.66 -18.77 -1.67
N PRO A 186 -3.85 -18.28 -2.64
CA PRO A 186 -2.91 -19.13 -3.37
C PRO A 186 -1.52 -19.25 -2.74
N LEU A 187 -1.17 -18.47 -1.70
CA LEU A 187 0.15 -18.53 -1.05
C LEU A 187 0.20 -19.59 0.06
N THR A 188 -0.92 -19.85 0.74
CA THR A 188 -1.07 -20.86 1.79
C THR A 188 -2.31 -21.73 1.59
N ASP A 189 -2.13 -23.05 1.81
CA ASP A 189 -3.21 -24.02 1.68
C ASP A 189 -4.38 -23.64 2.61
N LYS A 190 -5.54 -23.33 2.02
CA LYS A 190 -6.84 -22.99 2.67
C LYS A 190 -7.04 -21.55 3.13
N ALA A 191 -6.13 -20.60 2.86
CA ALA A 191 -6.40 -19.19 3.15
C ALA A 191 -7.70 -18.67 2.52
N TRP A 192 -8.09 -19.24 1.38
CA TRP A 192 -9.36 -18.93 0.71
C TRP A 192 -10.61 -19.40 1.49
N GLU A 193 -10.52 -20.44 2.33
CA GLU A 193 -11.64 -20.93 3.15
C GLU A 193 -11.96 -19.97 4.30
N LEU A 194 -10.96 -19.20 4.74
CA LEU A 194 -11.05 -18.26 5.84
C LEU A 194 -11.21 -16.82 5.37
N SER A 195 -10.92 -16.54 4.09
CA SER A 195 -11.16 -15.22 3.50
C SER A 195 -12.66 -15.01 3.24
N ILE A 196 -13.11 -13.78 3.40
CA ILE A 196 -14.52 -13.38 3.30
C ILE A 196 -14.70 -12.50 2.06
N ASN A 197 -15.65 -12.87 1.21
CA ASN A 197 -16.17 -12.03 0.15
C ASN A 197 -17.45 -11.35 0.65
N SER A 198 -17.31 -10.14 1.22
CA SER A 198 -18.43 -9.40 1.82
C SER A 198 -19.36 -8.74 0.79
N GLY A 199 -19.03 -8.80 -0.50
CA GLY A 199 -19.92 -8.42 -1.59
C GLY A 199 -19.37 -7.30 -2.48
N ASN A 200 -20.06 -7.10 -3.62
CA ASN A 200 -19.73 -6.09 -4.63
C ASN A 200 -18.26 -6.10 -5.09
N ASN A 201 -17.69 -7.31 -5.20
CA ASN A 201 -16.33 -7.50 -5.69
C ASN A 201 -16.33 -8.03 -7.13
N ILE A 202 -15.50 -7.48 -8.00
CA ILE A 202 -15.32 -7.93 -9.39
C ILE A 202 -13.85 -8.32 -9.62
N ASN A 203 -13.63 -9.45 -10.29
CA ASN A 203 -12.30 -10.00 -10.61
C ASN A 203 -11.44 -10.32 -9.36
N TRP A 204 -12.11 -10.61 -8.25
CA TRP A 204 -11.57 -11.24 -7.06
C TRP A 204 -11.95 -12.72 -7.05
N ILE A 205 -10.96 -13.60 -7.08
CA ILE A 205 -11.15 -15.04 -7.20
C ILE A 205 -10.92 -15.68 -5.84
N PHE A 206 -12.00 -16.04 -5.15
CA PHE A 206 -11.96 -16.80 -3.90
C PHE A 206 -12.01 -18.30 -4.20
N GLY A 207 -10.96 -19.03 -3.83
CA GLY A 207 -10.93 -20.49 -3.90
C GLY A 207 -9.78 -21.07 -4.73
N VAL A 208 -9.58 -22.39 -4.59
CA VAL A 208 -8.64 -23.13 -5.44
C VAL A 208 -9.19 -23.22 -6.86
N SER A 209 -8.45 -22.69 -7.84
CA SER A 209 -8.72 -22.94 -9.24
C SER A 209 -8.46 -24.42 -9.55
N GLN A 210 -9.45 -25.30 -9.34
CA GLN A 210 -9.34 -26.66 -9.85
C GLN A 210 -9.47 -26.61 -11.37
N GLY A 211 -8.32 -26.63 -12.06
CA GLY A 211 -8.23 -26.98 -13.48
C GLY A 211 -8.74 -25.95 -14.51
N THR A 212 -9.04 -24.71 -14.12
CA THR A 212 -9.33 -23.65 -15.10
C THR A 212 -8.06 -22.84 -15.34
N ILE A 213 -7.51 -22.93 -16.56
CA ILE A 213 -6.51 -21.97 -17.04
C ILE A 213 -7.24 -20.63 -17.18
N PHE A 214 -7.06 -19.74 -16.21
CA PHE A 214 -7.53 -18.38 -16.33
C PHE A 214 -6.56 -17.60 -17.22
N VAL A 215 -6.99 -17.28 -18.43
CA VAL A 215 -6.32 -16.29 -19.27
C VAL A 215 -6.78 -14.94 -18.78
N PHE A 216 -5.90 -14.23 -18.07
CA PHE A 216 -6.10 -12.81 -17.84
C PHE A 216 -5.78 -12.10 -19.15
N TYR A 217 -6.81 -11.53 -19.79
CA TYR A 217 -6.63 -10.70 -20.98
C TYR A 217 -5.76 -9.47 -20.66
#